data_AF-A0A6S7HE09-F1
#
_entry.id   AF-A0A6S7HE09-F1
#
_cell.length_a   1.000
_cell.length_b   1.000
_cell.length_c   1.000
_cell.angle_alpha   90.00
_cell.angle_beta   90.00
_cell.angle_gamma   90.00
#
_symmetry.space_group_name_H-M   'P 1'
#
loop_
_entity.id
_entity.type
_entity.pdbx_description
1 polymer ?
#
loop_
_entity_poly.entity_id
_entity_poly.type
_entity_poly.pdbx_seq_one_letter_code
_entity_poly.pdbx_strand_id
1 'polypeptide(L)'
;MARPPDKFRSRLKQLLGLKRDTSGSLSPQLPPIVVEEPVECDELLKEVHPESGNSQSSRARVLKELCEVVAAKQLEEHAVEALWLAVKDLLQPENPADVRHITLQFLTSLVTGQYGSLKLLRAHFFKVIEAHNVPDDLMHRLLFLKALTLEGKDILFFEEQI
;
A
#
# COMPACT_ATOMS: atom_id res chain seq x y z
N MET A 1 12.87 19.42 -9.19
CA MET A 1 12.80 17.95 -9.19
C MET A 1 13.46 17.41 -7.92
N ALA A 2 12.71 17.06 -6.88
CA ALA A 2 13.29 16.42 -5.70
C ALA A 2 13.38 14.90 -5.94
N ARG A 3 14.59 14.33 -5.88
CA ARG A 3 14.76 12.87 -5.76
C ARG A 3 14.35 12.49 -4.34
N PRO A 4 13.65 11.35 -4.13
CA PRO A 4 13.48 10.82 -2.78
C PRO A 4 14.89 10.64 -2.16
N PRO A 5 15.06 10.96 -0.87
CA PRO A 5 16.37 10.93 -0.24
C PRO A 5 16.95 9.51 -0.34
N ASP A 6 18.22 9.38 -0.73
CA ASP A 6 18.86 8.08 -1.02
C ASP A 6 18.73 7.05 0.13
N LYS A 7 18.52 7.53 1.36
CA LYS A 7 18.22 6.72 2.55
C LYS A 7 16.90 5.94 2.43
N PHE A 8 15.84 6.56 1.92
CA PHE A 8 14.51 5.93 1.75
C PHE A 8 14.60 4.72 0.82
N ARG A 9 15.25 4.89 -0.33
CA ARG A 9 15.47 3.80 -1.29
C ARG A 9 16.32 2.68 -0.72
N SER A 10 17.29 3.00 0.12
CA SER A 10 18.08 1.98 0.82
C SER A 10 17.22 1.19 1.80
N ARG A 11 16.32 1.86 2.54
CA ARG A 11 15.37 1.20 3.45
C ARG A 11 14.39 0.32 2.72
N LEU A 12 13.79 0.79 1.62
CA LEU A 12 12.91 -0.04 0.80
C LEU A 12 13.62 -1.28 0.25
N LYS A 13 14.86 -1.14 -0.23
CA LYS A 13 15.64 -2.31 -0.68
C LYS A 13 15.94 -3.30 0.45
N GLN A 14 16.16 -2.79 1.66
CA GLN A 14 16.32 -3.62 2.86
C GLN A 14 15.00 -4.33 3.19
N LEU A 15 13.86 -3.64 3.11
CA LEU A 15 12.54 -4.21 3.32
C LEU A 15 12.18 -5.24 2.24
N LEU A 16 12.57 -5.05 0.98
CA LEU A 16 12.31 -6.00 -0.10
C LEU A 16 13.28 -7.19 -0.16
N GLY A 17 14.23 -7.30 0.77
CA GLY A 17 15.07 -8.49 0.89
C GLY A 17 16.16 -8.64 -0.17
N LEU A 18 16.64 -7.54 -0.79
CA LEU A 18 17.88 -7.58 -1.58
C LEU A 18 19.09 -7.78 -0.64
N LYS A 19 19.31 -9.02 -0.19
CA LYS A 19 20.61 -9.45 0.35
C LYS A 19 21.62 -9.41 -0.80
N ARG A 20 22.72 -8.67 -0.61
CA ARG A 20 23.95 -8.93 -1.35
C ARG A 20 24.49 -10.27 -0.85
N ASP A 21 24.45 -11.28 -1.70
CA ASP A 21 25.14 -12.54 -1.45
C ASP A 21 26.65 -12.30 -1.49
N THR A 22 27.34 -12.60 -0.39
CA THR A 22 28.76 -12.94 -0.44
C THR A 22 29.10 -14.01 0.61
N SER A 23 29.63 -15.12 0.09
CA SER A 23 30.42 -16.19 0.73
C SER A 23 29.77 -17.09 1.79
N GLY A 24 29.23 -18.22 1.31
CA GLY A 24 29.84 -19.54 1.48
C GLY A 24 30.01 -20.12 2.90
N SER A 25 29.08 -21.00 3.28
CA SER A 25 29.37 -22.21 4.08
C SER A 25 28.29 -23.25 3.82
N LEU A 26 28.69 -24.41 3.30
CA LEU A 26 27.79 -25.54 3.03
C LEU A 26 27.59 -26.33 4.32
N SER A 27 26.42 -26.22 4.94
CA SER A 27 25.92 -27.17 5.94
C SER A 27 24.46 -27.49 5.60
N PRO A 28 24.05 -28.77 5.57
CA PRO A 28 22.66 -29.14 5.32
C PRO A 28 21.88 -28.99 6.62
N GLN A 29 21.57 -27.74 7.00
CA GLN A 29 20.55 -27.47 8.00
C GLN A 29 19.22 -27.25 7.28
N LEU A 30 18.16 -27.86 7.81
CA LEU A 30 16.78 -27.49 7.47
C LEU A 30 16.68 -25.96 7.45
N PRO A 31 16.06 -25.35 6.43
CA PRO A 31 15.93 -23.90 6.39
C PRO A 31 15.26 -23.48 7.70
N PRO A 32 15.85 -22.53 8.46
CA PRO A 32 15.18 -22.01 9.63
C PRO A 32 13.79 -21.53 9.22
N ILE A 33 12.77 -21.82 10.03
CA ILE A 33 11.46 -21.18 9.88
C ILE A 33 11.71 -19.70 10.14
N VAL A 34 11.88 -18.94 9.06
CA VAL A 34 12.01 -17.49 9.13
C VAL A 34 10.61 -16.97 9.39
N VAL A 35 10.31 -16.68 10.66
CA VAL A 35 9.15 -15.85 10.99
C VAL A 35 9.53 -14.45 10.53
N GLU A 36 8.97 -14.01 9.40
CA GLU A 36 9.19 -12.64 8.94
C GLU A 36 8.49 -11.70 9.93
N GLU A 37 9.27 -10.83 10.57
CA GLU A 37 8.73 -9.76 11.42
C GLU A 37 7.90 -8.79 10.55
N PRO A 38 6.75 -8.31 11.06
CA PRO A 38 5.97 -7.30 10.37
C PRO A 38 6.78 -6.04 10.07
N VAL A 39 6.43 -5.35 8.98
CA VAL A 39 7.11 -4.11 8.59
C VAL A 39 6.60 -2.93 9.43
N GLU A 40 7.50 -2.27 10.15
CA GLU A 40 7.25 -0.98 10.81
C GLU A 40 7.14 0.15 9.77
N CYS A 41 6.08 0.96 9.85
CA CYS A 41 5.75 1.97 8.83
C CYS A 41 6.09 3.42 9.23
N ASP A 42 6.62 3.66 10.42
CA ASP A 42 6.84 5.00 11.00
C ASP A 42 7.65 5.97 10.12
N GLU A 43 8.79 5.54 9.60
CA GLU A 43 9.63 6.38 8.73
C GLU A 43 8.90 6.68 7.40
N LEU A 44 8.12 5.71 6.89
CA LEU A 44 7.39 5.81 5.64
C LEU A 44 6.21 6.78 5.76
N LEU A 45 5.47 6.68 6.87
CA LEU A 45 4.36 7.57 7.21
C LEU A 45 4.81 9.03 7.24
N LYS A 46 6.00 9.31 7.78
CA LYS A 46 6.58 10.67 7.80
C LYS A 46 6.80 11.26 6.41
N GLU A 47 7.00 10.45 5.37
CA GLU A 47 7.19 10.93 4.00
C GLU A 47 5.87 11.11 3.24
N VAL A 48 4.85 10.30 3.56
CA VAL A 48 3.56 10.31 2.85
C VAL A 48 2.46 11.09 3.57
N HIS A 49 2.64 11.48 4.83
CA HIS A 49 1.65 12.26 5.57
C HIS A 49 1.52 13.68 5.01
N PRO A 50 0.32 14.30 5.00
CA PRO A 50 0.16 15.69 4.55
C PRO A 50 0.98 16.70 5.37
N GLU A 51 1.25 16.42 6.63
CA GLU A 51 2.06 17.30 7.51
C GLU A 51 3.59 17.18 7.27
N SER A 52 4.02 16.32 6.35
CA SER A 52 5.44 16.16 5.99
C SER A 52 6.04 17.39 5.30
N GLY A 53 5.20 18.33 4.83
CA GLY A 53 5.61 19.44 3.96
C GLY A 53 5.93 19.01 2.52
N ASN A 54 5.79 17.72 2.20
CA ASN A 54 6.01 17.22 0.84
C ASN A 54 4.83 17.56 -0.08
N SER A 55 5.13 17.88 -1.33
CA SER A 55 4.09 18.08 -2.34
C SER A 55 3.34 16.77 -2.61
N GLN A 56 2.09 16.89 -3.10
CA GLN A 56 1.26 15.74 -3.48
C GLN A 56 1.98 14.80 -4.47
N SER A 57 2.68 15.34 -5.46
CA SER A 57 3.46 14.54 -6.42
C SER A 57 4.65 13.82 -5.78
N SER A 58 5.29 14.42 -4.77
CA SER A 58 6.38 13.77 -4.03
C SER A 58 5.84 12.61 -3.20
N ARG A 59 4.72 12.83 -2.50
CA ARG A 59 4.01 11.80 -1.73
C ARG A 59 3.56 10.66 -2.63
N ALA A 60 2.96 10.94 -3.78
CA ALA A 60 2.58 9.92 -4.77
C ALA A 60 3.79 9.10 -5.26
N ARG A 61 4.95 9.72 -5.50
CA ARG A 61 6.17 8.98 -5.87
C ARG A 61 6.57 7.97 -4.78
N VAL A 62 6.49 8.37 -3.51
CA VAL A 62 6.77 7.49 -2.37
C VAL A 62 5.77 6.34 -2.33
N LEU A 63 4.47 6.60 -2.52
CA LEU A 63 3.44 5.55 -2.60
C LEU A 63 3.72 4.53 -3.70
N LYS A 64 4.17 4.99 -4.87
CA LYS A 64 4.54 4.09 -5.97
C LYS A 64 5.68 3.14 -5.59
N GLU A 65 6.68 3.63 -4.85
CA GLU A 65 7.79 2.78 -4.38
C GLU A 65 7.32 1.82 -3.25
N LEU A 66 6.21 2.12 -2.56
CA LEU A 66 5.64 1.28 -1.50
C LEU A 66 4.72 0.16 -1.99
N CYS A 67 4.17 0.24 -3.20
CA CYS A 67 3.22 -0.74 -3.72
C CYS A 67 3.73 -2.19 -3.61
N GLU A 68 5.01 -2.44 -3.91
CA GLU A 68 5.60 -3.77 -3.83
C GLU A 68 5.72 -4.26 -2.39
N VAL A 69 6.10 -3.38 -1.46
CA VAL A 69 6.27 -3.72 -0.04
C VAL A 69 4.94 -4.12 0.57
N VAL A 70 3.90 -3.29 0.42
CA VAL A 70 2.59 -3.51 1.04
C VAL A 70 1.82 -4.69 0.43
N ALA A 71 2.18 -5.08 -0.81
CA ALA A 71 1.64 -6.27 -1.46
C ALA A 71 2.34 -7.56 -1.03
N ALA A 72 3.64 -7.50 -0.71
CA ALA A 72 4.46 -8.69 -0.42
C ALA A 72 4.60 -8.99 1.08
N LYS A 73 4.53 -7.99 1.95
CA LYS A 73 4.84 -8.12 3.38
C LYS A 73 3.65 -7.81 4.26
N GLN A 74 3.52 -8.52 5.37
CA GLN A 74 2.56 -8.15 6.41
C GLN A 74 3.05 -6.90 7.15
N LEU A 75 2.13 -5.98 7.38
CA LEU A 75 2.40 -4.76 8.14
C LEU A 75 2.10 -4.98 9.62
N GLU A 76 2.68 -4.13 10.47
CA GLU A 76 2.34 -4.09 11.89
C GLU A 76 0.86 -3.77 12.15
N GLU A 77 0.40 -4.03 13.36
CA GLU A 77 -0.98 -3.74 13.77
C GLU A 77 -1.28 -2.24 13.59
N HIS A 78 -2.48 -1.92 13.09
CA HIS A 78 -2.96 -0.57 12.80
C HIS A 78 -2.22 0.21 11.69
N ALA A 79 -1.22 -0.38 11.03
CA ALA A 79 -0.49 0.30 9.95
C ALA A 79 -1.38 0.62 8.75
N VAL A 80 -2.36 -0.23 8.42
CA VAL A 80 -3.27 -0.01 7.29
C VAL A 80 -4.13 1.23 7.52
N GLU A 81 -4.65 1.40 8.74
CA GLU A 81 -5.44 2.56 9.16
C GLU A 81 -4.58 3.84 9.14
N ALA A 82 -3.35 3.77 9.65
CA ALA A 82 -2.41 4.89 9.63
C ALA A 82 -2.05 5.32 8.20
N LEU A 83 -1.75 4.35 7.33
CA LEU A 83 -1.46 4.61 5.92
C LEU A 83 -2.67 5.20 5.20
N TRP A 84 -3.87 4.69 5.43
CA TRP A 84 -5.10 5.26 4.88
C TRP A 84 -5.29 6.71 5.29
N LEU A 85 -5.18 7.02 6.59
CA LEU A 85 -5.30 8.39 7.10
C LEU A 85 -4.25 9.32 6.49
N ALA A 86 -3.05 8.82 6.25
CA ALA A 86 -1.95 9.57 5.66
C ALA A 86 -2.10 9.86 4.17
N VAL A 87 -2.97 9.14 3.43
CA VAL A 87 -3.06 9.26 1.95
C VAL A 87 -4.45 9.62 1.43
N LYS A 88 -5.50 9.57 2.25
CA LYS A 88 -6.89 9.82 1.79
C LYS A 88 -7.10 11.18 1.14
N ASP A 89 -6.30 12.19 1.51
CA ASP A 89 -6.35 13.53 0.90
C ASP A 89 -5.81 13.54 -0.54
N LEU A 90 -4.99 12.55 -0.93
CA LEU A 90 -4.49 12.42 -2.29
C LEU A 90 -5.55 11.92 -3.28
N LEU A 91 -6.68 11.38 -2.80
CA LEU A 91 -7.82 10.97 -3.62
C LEU A 91 -8.81 12.11 -3.92
N GLN A 92 -8.64 13.31 -3.39
CA GLN A 92 -9.58 14.41 -3.64
C GLN A 92 -9.70 14.68 -5.16
N PRO A 93 -10.92 14.88 -5.71
CA PRO A 93 -11.14 15.06 -7.15
C PRO A 93 -10.32 16.20 -7.77
N GLU A 94 -9.99 17.22 -6.99
CA GLU A 94 -9.23 18.40 -7.41
C GLU A 94 -7.75 18.10 -7.65
N ASN A 95 -7.24 17.00 -7.10
CA ASN A 95 -5.85 16.61 -7.28
C ASN A 95 -5.60 16.15 -8.72
N PRO A 96 -4.36 16.28 -9.22
CA PRO A 96 -3.98 15.72 -10.52
C PRO A 96 -4.30 14.23 -10.66
N ALA A 97 -4.73 13.81 -11.86
CA ALA A 97 -5.13 12.43 -12.11
C ALA A 97 -4.01 11.41 -11.83
N ASP A 98 -2.76 11.75 -12.13
CA ASP A 98 -1.60 10.89 -11.83
C ASP A 98 -1.44 10.64 -10.33
N VAL A 99 -1.66 11.66 -9.49
CA VAL A 99 -1.64 11.52 -8.01
C VAL A 99 -2.76 10.60 -7.54
N ARG A 100 -3.99 10.81 -8.02
CA ARG A 100 -5.14 9.98 -7.64
C ARG A 100 -4.96 8.53 -8.09
N HIS A 101 -4.53 8.30 -9.33
CA HIS A 101 -4.28 6.98 -9.90
C HIS A 101 -3.21 6.21 -9.13
N ILE A 102 -2.09 6.85 -8.80
CA ILE A 102 -1.03 6.20 -8.00
C ILE A 102 -1.55 5.87 -6.59
N THR A 103 -2.38 6.74 -6.01
CA THR A 103 -2.98 6.48 -4.69
C THR A 103 -3.94 5.28 -4.74
N LEU A 104 -4.80 5.18 -5.76
CA LEU A 104 -5.67 4.02 -5.96
C LEU A 104 -4.87 2.73 -6.23
N GLN A 105 -3.77 2.82 -6.99
CA GLN A 105 -2.86 1.70 -7.19
C GLN A 105 -2.25 1.24 -5.86
N PHE A 106 -1.77 2.17 -5.04
CA PHE A 106 -1.22 1.88 -3.71
C PHE A 106 -2.26 1.20 -2.82
N LEU A 107 -3.49 1.71 -2.75
CA LEU A 107 -4.57 1.10 -1.96
C LEU A 107 -4.94 -0.30 -2.48
N THR A 108 -4.89 -0.52 -3.79
CA THR A 108 -5.07 -1.84 -4.39
C THR A 108 -3.99 -2.82 -3.94
N SER A 109 -2.71 -2.40 -3.95
CA SER A 109 -1.59 -3.19 -3.44
C SER A 109 -1.72 -3.47 -1.94
N LEU A 110 -2.09 -2.46 -1.16
CA LEU A 110 -2.27 -2.56 0.29
C LEU A 110 -3.36 -3.57 0.64
N VAL A 111 -4.54 -3.46 0.00
CA VAL A 111 -5.64 -4.41 0.25
C VAL A 111 -5.29 -5.82 -0.21
N THR A 112 -4.58 -5.96 -1.33
CA THR A 112 -4.14 -7.28 -1.82
C THR A 112 -3.23 -7.97 -0.79
N GLY A 113 -2.20 -7.27 -0.29
CA GLY A 113 -1.23 -7.87 0.63
C GLY A 113 -1.77 -8.06 2.05
N GLN A 114 -2.66 -7.17 2.50
CA GLN A 114 -3.20 -7.20 3.87
C GLN A 114 -4.58 -7.85 3.96
N TYR A 115 -5.09 -8.46 2.89
CA TYR A 115 -6.50 -8.88 2.78
C TYR A 115 -7.03 -9.64 4.02
N GLY A 116 -6.24 -10.58 4.54
CA GLY A 116 -6.60 -11.42 5.68
C GLY A 116 -6.76 -10.68 7.01
N SER A 117 -6.17 -9.48 7.16
CA SER A 117 -6.22 -8.68 8.39
C SER A 117 -7.20 -7.51 8.33
N LEU A 118 -7.76 -7.18 7.16
CA LEU A 118 -8.59 -5.98 6.96
C LEU A 118 -9.92 -5.98 7.74
N LYS A 119 -10.57 -7.14 7.92
CA LYS A 119 -11.87 -7.26 8.62
C LYS A 119 -12.88 -6.21 8.11
N LEU A 120 -13.45 -5.38 9.00
CA LEU A 120 -14.41 -4.31 8.67
C LEU A 120 -13.81 -3.16 7.84
N LEU A 121 -12.49 -3.03 7.77
CA LEU A 121 -11.83 -2.00 6.96
C LEU A 121 -12.10 -2.20 5.46
N ARG A 122 -12.41 -3.43 5.03
CA ARG A 122 -12.89 -3.72 3.67
C ARG A 122 -14.19 -2.98 3.36
N ALA A 123 -15.17 -3.03 4.26
CA ALA A 123 -16.43 -2.30 4.12
C ALA A 123 -16.20 -0.78 4.04
N HIS A 124 -15.29 -0.27 4.87
CA HIS A 124 -14.89 1.14 4.81
C HIS A 124 -14.28 1.51 3.45
N PHE A 125 -13.33 0.73 2.93
CA PHE A 125 -12.73 1.00 1.62
C PHE A 125 -13.71 0.88 0.45
N PHE A 126 -14.73 0.02 0.56
CA PHE A 126 -15.81 0.00 -0.42
C PHE A 126 -16.58 1.32 -0.45
N LYS A 127 -16.93 1.87 0.72
CA LYS A 127 -17.56 3.19 0.81
C LYS A 127 -16.69 4.31 0.23
N VAL A 128 -15.37 4.21 0.38
CA VAL A 128 -14.43 5.15 -0.25
C VAL A 128 -14.55 5.11 -1.77
N ILE A 129 -14.52 3.93 -2.41
CA ILE A 129 -14.61 3.84 -3.88
C ILE A 129 -16.01 4.12 -4.45
N GLU A 130 -17.05 3.84 -3.67
CA GLU A 130 -18.44 4.18 -4.00
C GLU A 130 -18.60 5.70 -4.06
N ALA A 131 -18.08 6.42 -3.05
CA ALA A 131 -18.11 7.87 -2.99
C ALA A 131 -17.16 8.55 -4.00
N HIS A 132 -16.12 7.86 -4.46
CA HIS A 132 -15.14 8.41 -5.40
C HIS A 132 -15.66 8.49 -6.85
N ASN A 133 -16.48 9.50 -7.15
CA ASN A 133 -17.14 9.64 -8.45
C ASN A 133 -16.34 10.49 -9.46
N VAL A 134 -15.14 10.02 -9.83
CA VAL A 134 -14.30 10.64 -10.86
C VAL A 134 -14.24 9.74 -12.11
N PRO A 135 -14.73 10.19 -13.28
CA PRO A 135 -14.82 9.35 -14.49
C PRO A 135 -13.47 8.77 -14.97
N ASP A 136 -12.41 9.59 -14.95
CA ASP A 136 -11.08 9.19 -15.40
C ASP A 136 -10.47 8.05 -14.56
N ASP A 137 -10.96 7.90 -13.32
CA ASP A 137 -10.43 6.96 -12.34
C ASP A 137 -11.15 5.60 -12.40
N LEU A 138 -12.12 5.42 -13.33
CA LEU A 138 -12.97 4.22 -13.42
C LEU A 138 -12.18 2.91 -13.41
N MET A 139 -11.12 2.81 -14.23
CA MET A 139 -10.33 1.58 -14.31
C MET A 139 -9.63 1.27 -12.98
N HIS A 140 -9.08 2.28 -12.30
CA HIS A 140 -8.42 2.13 -11.01
C HIS A 140 -9.42 1.75 -9.91
N ARG A 141 -10.64 2.31 -9.94
CA ARG A 141 -11.74 1.93 -9.04
C ARG A 141 -12.13 0.46 -9.21
N LEU A 142 -12.24 -0.02 -10.45
CA LEU A 142 -12.58 -1.41 -10.74
C LEU A 142 -11.48 -2.38 -10.26
N LEU A 143 -10.21 -2.03 -10.45
CA LEU A 143 -9.10 -2.83 -9.92
C LEU A 143 -9.11 -2.87 -8.39
N PHE A 144 -9.40 -1.74 -7.75
CA PHE A 144 -9.47 -1.69 -6.30
C PHE A 144 -10.67 -2.49 -5.76
N LEU A 145 -11.83 -2.40 -6.39
CA LEU A 145 -13.00 -3.23 -6.08
C LEU A 145 -12.70 -4.73 -6.27
N LYS A 146 -12.00 -5.09 -7.34
CA LYS A 146 -11.56 -6.47 -7.58
C LYS A 146 -10.68 -6.98 -6.43
N ALA A 147 -9.77 -6.16 -5.92
CA ALA A 147 -8.95 -6.52 -4.75
C ALA A 147 -9.78 -6.65 -3.47
N LEU A 148 -10.73 -5.73 -3.22
CA LEU A 148 -11.61 -5.75 -2.04
C LEU A 148 -12.52 -6.97 -1.94
N THR A 149 -12.83 -7.59 -3.09
CA THR A 149 -13.76 -8.72 -3.20
C THR A 149 -13.06 -10.06 -3.44
N LEU A 150 -11.72 -10.10 -3.40
CA LEU A 150 -10.92 -11.27 -3.78
C LEU A 150 -11.34 -11.82 -5.16
N GLU A 151 -11.40 -10.95 -6.16
CA GLU A 151 -11.89 -11.26 -7.50
C GLU A 151 -13.36 -11.73 -7.54
N GLY A 152 -14.20 -11.17 -6.68
CA GLY A 152 -15.61 -11.53 -6.55
C GLY A 152 -15.89 -12.80 -5.74
N LYS A 153 -14.86 -13.44 -5.16
CA LYS A 153 -15.03 -14.64 -4.33
C LYS A 153 -15.57 -14.35 -2.93
N ASP A 154 -15.36 -13.13 -2.46
CA ASP A 154 -15.69 -12.72 -1.10
C ASP A 154 -16.40 -11.36 -1.15
N ILE A 155 -17.72 -11.44 -1.16
CA ILE A 155 -18.62 -10.29 -1.19
C ILE A 155 -19.14 -9.91 0.20
N LEU A 156 -18.56 -10.48 1.28
CA LEU A 156 -18.97 -10.20 2.64
C LEU A 156 -18.84 -8.71 2.93
N PHE A 157 -19.90 -8.12 3.50
CA PHE A 157 -20.10 -6.68 3.73
C PHE A 157 -20.47 -5.82 2.51
N PHE A 158 -20.66 -6.43 1.33
CA PHE A 158 -21.02 -5.76 0.09
C PHE A 158 -22.31 -6.29 -0.54
N GLU A 159 -22.97 -7.27 0.10
CA GLU A 159 -24.00 -8.11 -0.50
C GLU A 159 -25.23 -7.35 -1.00
N GLU A 160 -25.57 -6.24 -0.33
CA GLU A 160 -26.76 -5.44 -0.65
C GLU A 160 -26.47 -4.25 -1.57
N GLN A 161 -25.20 -3.99 -1.90
CA GLN A 161 -24.74 -2.73 -2.52
C GLN A 161 -24.08 -2.90 -3.91
N ILE A 162 -23.85 -4.14 -4.35
CA ILE A 162 -23.27 -4.47 -5.67
C ILE A 162 -24.37 -4.78 -6.67
#